data_AF-A0A1S6HHN6-F1
#
_entry.id   AF-A0A1S6HHN6-F1
#
_cell.length_a   1.000
_cell.length_b   1.000
_cell.length_c   1.000
_cell.angle_alpha   90.00
_cell.angle_beta   90.00
_cell.angle_gamma   90.00
#
_symmetry.space_group_name_H-M   'P 1'
#
loop_
_entity.id
_entity.type
_entity.pdbx_description
1 polymer ?
#
loop_
_entity_poly.entity_id
_entity_poly.type
_entity_poly.pdbx_seq_one_letter_code
_entity_poly.pdbx_strand_id
1 'polypeptide(L)'
;MVFILTQKKEITVGTATDALRPDKAMAAVEKMVGKKGHIWTIPDIVDNRLYAPFDDPAWTNWFTGMAEEDHGTDNKGNKVYMVAIGEKSMALNNSERIKRAYDKNEFLNYGFAKLDPEEFARLLKYAVPLEEIKEGNLTLPESYIIVEKVDKMVFNKRGYVPIGKKAKQDRWKDTLRTDDRFLMIVGSEERRTKLLDKIESKWDTYGNFHRISDVDYSVPQGRLVQANVNNFGFNGCNVIYLNARLVGGSAGGAVAQKITHKEFLENRVANAYNKRNDILTNDGRYIFISNERLEK
;
A
#
# COMPACT_ATOMS: atom_id res chain seq x y z
N MET A 1 42.01 1.17 -1.76
CA MET A 1 41.53 0.55 -3.02
C MET A 1 40.14 0.02 -2.73
N VAL A 2 39.11 0.65 -3.28
CA VAL A 2 37.70 0.33 -2.99
C VAL A 2 37.02 0.10 -4.33
N PHE A 3 36.46 -1.10 -4.51
CA PHE A 3 35.68 -1.45 -5.69
C PHE A 3 34.27 -0.86 -5.53
N ILE A 4 33.82 -0.14 -6.56
CA ILE A 4 32.44 0.35 -6.66
C ILE A 4 31.79 -0.43 -7.80
N LEU A 5 30.88 -1.34 -7.46
CA LEU A 5 29.97 -1.98 -8.40
C LEU A 5 28.59 -1.35 -8.21
N THR A 6 28.38 -0.16 -8.77
CA THR A 6 27.03 0.43 -8.89
C THR A 6 26.41 -0.03 -10.20
N GLN A 7 25.67 -1.13 -10.17
CA GLN A 7 24.66 -1.39 -11.19
C GLN A 7 23.35 -0.76 -10.73
N LYS A 8 22.98 0.34 -11.42
CA LYS A 8 21.69 1.06 -11.44
C LYS A 8 20.63 0.70 -10.40
N LYS A 9 20.06 1.73 -9.74
CA LYS A 9 18.61 1.99 -9.76
C LYS A 9 18.31 3.40 -9.23
N GLU A 10 17.32 4.05 -9.84
CA GLU A 10 16.86 5.38 -9.48
C GLU A 10 16.46 5.44 -8.00
N ILE A 11 16.87 6.50 -7.31
CA ILE A 11 16.51 6.72 -5.92
C ILE A 11 15.13 7.36 -5.88
N THR A 12 14.12 6.60 -5.45
CA THR A 12 12.81 7.16 -5.12
C THR A 12 12.83 7.61 -3.67
N VAL A 13 12.71 8.92 -3.46
CA VAL A 13 12.54 9.51 -2.13
C VAL A 13 11.06 9.80 -1.91
N GLY A 14 10.52 9.33 -0.79
CA GLY A 14 9.15 9.59 -0.37
C GLY A 14 9.10 10.49 0.86
N THR A 15 8.10 11.37 0.92
CA THR A 15 7.74 12.10 2.14
C THR A 15 6.35 11.66 2.58
N ALA A 16 6.23 11.22 3.83
CA ALA A 16 4.97 10.78 4.40
C ALA A 16 4.20 11.96 5.02
N THR A 17 2.87 11.96 4.90
CA THR A 17 2.01 12.86 5.68
C THR A 17 2.05 12.52 7.16
N ASP A 18 1.53 13.41 8.00
CA ASP A 18 1.09 13.02 9.35
C ASP A 18 -0.05 11.99 9.30
N ALA A 19 -0.33 11.37 10.45
CA ALA A 19 -1.53 10.57 10.63
C ALA A 19 -2.74 11.50 10.74
N LEU A 20 -3.49 11.62 9.64
CA LEU A 20 -4.64 12.53 9.52
C LEU A 20 -5.87 11.75 9.08
N ARG A 21 -7.07 12.33 9.25
CA ARG A 21 -8.28 11.82 8.60
C ARG A 21 -8.03 11.68 7.09
N PRO A 22 -8.44 10.57 6.42
CA PRO A 22 -8.06 10.31 5.03
C PRO A 22 -8.29 11.40 3.99
N ASP A 23 -9.37 12.18 4.05
CA ASP A 23 -9.55 13.33 3.14
C ASP A 23 -8.46 14.39 3.34
N LYS A 24 -8.03 14.60 4.59
CA LYS A 24 -6.97 15.56 4.93
C LYS A 24 -5.59 15.02 4.58
N ALA A 25 -5.34 13.74 4.82
CA ALA A 25 -4.10 13.10 4.41
C ALA A 25 -3.96 13.13 2.87
N MET A 26 -5.05 12.84 2.14
CA MET A 26 -5.06 12.91 0.69
C MET A 26 -4.80 14.34 0.20
N ALA A 27 -5.51 15.34 0.74
CA ALA A 27 -5.29 16.75 0.36
C ALA A 27 -3.85 17.22 0.65
N ALA A 28 -3.28 16.78 1.77
CA ALA A 28 -1.90 17.11 2.14
C ALA A 28 -0.89 16.48 1.17
N VAL A 29 -1.07 15.21 0.80
CA VAL A 29 -0.14 14.54 -0.13
C VAL A 29 -0.31 15.05 -1.55
N GLU A 30 -1.53 15.34 -2.01
CA GLU A 30 -1.81 15.98 -3.32
C GLU A 30 -1.08 17.33 -3.44
N LYS A 31 -1.13 18.15 -2.38
CA LYS A 31 -0.39 19.42 -2.32
C LYS A 31 1.12 19.20 -2.33
N MET A 32 1.60 18.19 -1.62
CA MET A 32 3.02 17.84 -1.49
C MET A 32 3.62 17.38 -2.82
N VAL A 33 2.91 16.53 -3.57
CA VAL A 33 3.40 15.96 -4.83
C VAL A 33 3.20 16.89 -6.03
N GLY A 34 2.14 17.72 -5.98
CA GLY A 34 1.75 18.59 -7.08
C GLY A 34 1.36 17.81 -8.35
N LYS A 35 1.11 18.52 -9.46
CA LYS A 35 0.57 17.93 -10.70
C LYS A 35 1.44 16.85 -11.38
N LYS A 36 2.72 16.76 -11.01
CA LYS A 36 3.68 15.85 -11.63
C LYS A 36 4.18 14.76 -10.69
N GLY A 37 3.90 14.86 -9.39
CA GLY A 37 4.40 13.87 -8.44
C GLY A 37 3.52 12.64 -8.36
N HIS A 38 4.05 11.61 -7.69
CA HIS A 38 3.46 10.29 -7.57
C HIS A 38 3.09 10.02 -6.12
N ILE A 39 1.88 9.58 -5.85
CA ILE A 39 1.50 9.12 -4.51
C ILE A 39 1.70 7.60 -4.50
N TRP A 40 2.48 7.11 -3.53
CA TRP A 40 2.88 5.72 -3.48
C TRP A 40 1.68 4.77 -3.34
N THR A 41 1.68 3.74 -4.16
CA THR A 41 0.77 2.59 -4.09
C THR A 41 1.24 1.59 -3.03
N ILE A 42 0.44 0.56 -2.73
CA ILE A 42 0.93 -0.55 -1.88
C ILE A 42 2.15 -1.25 -2.49
N PRO A 43 2.20 -1.56 -3.81
CA PRO A 43 3.40 -2.07 -4.44
C PRO A 43 4.65 -1.20 -4.24
N ASP A 44 4.53 0.13 -4.27
CA ASP A 44 5.67 1.03 -4.00
C ASP A 44 6.18 0.89 -2.55
N ILE A 45 5.25 0.78 -1.60
CA ILE A 45 5.56 0.56 -0.17
C ILE A 45 6.21 -0.82 0.03
N VAL A 46 5.71 -1.85 -0.66
CA VAL A 46 6.31 -3.20 -0.65
C VAL A 46 7.72 -3.17 -1.20
N ASP A 47 7.91 -2.56 -2.38
CA ASP A 47 9.23 -2.45 -2.99
C ASP A 47 10.20 -1.71 -2.05
N ASN A 48 9.74 -0.65 -1.37
CA ASN A 48 10.56 0.03 -0.36
C ASN A 48 10.96 -0.91 0.80
N ARG A 49 10.00 -1.65 1.37
CA ARG A 49 10.22 -2.62 2.45
C ARG A 49 11.21 -3.73 2.09
N LEU A 50 11.20 -4.21 0.84
CA LEU A 50 12.12 -5.25 0.37
C LEU A 50 13.59 -4.86 0.55
N TYR A 51 13.92 -3.59 0.28
CA TYR A 51 15.28 -3.07 0.35
C TYR A 51 15.63 -2.45 1.71
N ALA A 52 14.64 -2.02 2.50
CA ALA A 52 14.86 -1.43 3.80
C ALA A 52 15.29 -2.46 4.88
N PRO A 53 16.17 -2.07 5.82
CA PRO A 53 16.39 -2.83 7.05
C PRO A 53 15.16 -2.74 7.96
N PHE A 54 14.95 -3.71 8.83
CA PHE A 54 13.70 -3.84 9.58
C PHE A 54 13.46 -2.79 10.68
N ASP A 55 14.47 -2.00 11.02
CA ASP A 55 14.37 -0.85 11.91
C ASP A 55 14.07 0.47 11.18
N ASP A 56 14.10 0.46 9.84
CA ASP A 56 13.75 1.62 9.00
C ASP A 56 12.27 2.02 9.16
N PRO A 57 11.93 3.32 9.01
CA PRO A 57 10.55 3.79 8.96
C PRO A 57 9.62 3.02 8.02
N ALA A 58 10.13 2.45 6.92
CA ALA A 58 9.38 1.57 6.02
C ALA A 58 8.69 0.41 6.74
N TRP A 59 9.35 -0.13 7.77
CA TRP A 59 8.88 -1.23 8.60
C TRP A 59 8.29 -0.75 9.92
N THR A 60 8.90 0.24 10.56
CA THR A 60 8.48 0.69 11.91
C THR A 60 7.28 1.64 11.91
N ASN A 61 6.85 2.13 10.74
CA ASN A 61 5.62 2.88 10.56
C ASN A 61 4.58 2.15 9.69
N TRP A 62 3.33 2.58 9.83
CA TRP A 62 2.23 2.19 8.96
C TRP A 62 1.98 3.28 7.90
N PHE A 63 1.57 2.86 6.71
CA PHE A 63 1.28 3.73 5.57
C PHE A 63 -0.02 3.29 4.87
N THR A 64 -0.70 4.25 4.28
CA THR A 64 -1.84 4.05 3.39
C THR A 64 -1.33 4.19 1.96
N GLY A 65 -1.49 3.14 1.15
CA GLY A 65 -1.14 3.21 -0.26
C GLY A 65 -2.29 3.76 -1.09
N MET A 66 -1.98 4.26 -2.29
CA MET A 66 -2.96 4.42 -3.37
C MET A 66 -3.41 3.04 -3.86
N ALA A 67 -4.19 2.38 -3.02
CA ALA A 67 -4.85 1.12 -3.28
C ALA A 67 -6.19 1.08 -2.56
N GLU A 68 -7.20 0.51 -3.21
CA GLU A 68 -8.56 0.37 -2.71
C GLU A 68 -9.02 -1.08 -2.81
N GLU A 69 -9.63 -1.61 -1.75
CA GLU A 69 -10.37 -2.87 -1.80
C GLU A 69 -11.84 -2.56 -2.04
N ASP A 70 -12.35 -3.05 -3.16
CA ASP A 70 -13.74 -2.85 -3.55
C ASP A 70 -14.51 -4.17 -3.57
N HIS A 71 -15.77 -4.08 -3.15
CA HIS A 71 -16.71 -5.19 -3.13
C HIS A 71 -17.98 -4.76 -3.84
N GLY A 72 -18.56 -5.66 -4.63
CA GLY A 72 -19.84 -5.43 -5.27
C GLY A 72 -20.31 -6.61 -6.10
N THR A 73 -21.31 -6.36 -6.93
CA THR A 73 -21.86 -7.34 -7.85
C THR A 73 -21.57 -6.91 -9.29
N ASP A 74 -21.04 -7.81 -10.11
CA ASP A 74 -20.79 -7.53 -11.52
C ASP A 74 -22.10 -7.49 -12.35
N ASN A 75 -21.99 -7.12 -13.63
CA ASN A 75 -23.14 -7.05 -14.54
C ASN A 75 -23.82 -8.41 -14.82
N LYS A 76 -23.24 -9.52 -14.35
CA LYS A 76 -23.77 -10.88 -14.47
C LYS A 76 -24.34 -11.40 -13.14
N GLY A 77 -24.39 -10.57 -12.10
CA GLY A 77 -24.90 -10.97 -10.78
C GLY A 77 -23.88 -11.73 -9.90
N ASN A 78 -22.60 -11.81 -10.29
CA ASN A 78 -21.57 -12.45 -9.48
C ASN A 78 -21.05 -11.49 -8.41
N LYS A 79 -20.84 -12.00 -7.19
CA LYS A 79 -20.09 -11.28 -6.16
C LYS A 79 -18.63 -11.21 -6.57
N VAL A 80 -18.10 -9.99 -6.69
CA VAL A 80 -16.71 -9.75 -7.08
C VAL A 80 -15.98 -8.98 -5.99
N TYR A 81 -14.71 -9.32 -5.86
CA TYR A 81 -13.75 -8.62 -5.03
C TYR A 81 -12.66 -8.05 -5.92
N MET A 82 -12.27 -6.83 -5.63
CA MET A 82 -11.33 -6.06 -6.45
C MET A 82 -10.28 -5.41 -5.57
N VAL A 83 -9.05 -5.34 -6.09
CA VAL A 83 -8.01 -4.48 -5.54
C VAL A 83 -7.60 -3.51 -6.64
N ALA A 84 -8.02 -2.25 -6.50
CA ALA A 84 -7.55 -1.16 -7.33
C ALA A 84 -6.17 -0.71 -6.85
N ILE A 85 -5.23 -0.56 -7.79
CA ILE A 85 -3.89 -0.03 -7.54
C ILE A 85 -3.67 1.18 -8.45
N GLY A 86 -3.36 2.32 -7.85
CA GLY A 86 -3.13 3.59 -8.56
C GLY A 86 -4.38 4.48 -8.64
N GLU A 87 -4.15 5.79 -8.81
CA GLU A 87 -5.19 6.82 -8.67
C GLU A 87 -6.37 6.66 -9.65
N LYS A 88 -6.11 6.30 -10.91
CA LYS A 88 -7.17 6.29 -11.93
C LYS A 88 -8.12 5.10 -11.81
N SER A 89 -7.70 4.05 -11.11
CA SER A 89 -8.46 2.81 -10.94
C SER A 89 -9.21 2.74 -9.61
N MET A 90 -9.06 3.74 -8.74
CA MET A 90 -9.75 3.83 -7.45
C MET A 90 -10.99 4.72 -7.55
N ALA A 91 -12.03 4.42 -6.76
CA ALA A 91 -13.13 5.36 -6.55
C ALA A 91 -12.74 6.41 -5.50
N LEU A 92 -12.07 6.01 -4.41
CA LEU A 92 -11.57 6.88 -3.36
C LEU A 92 -10.21 7.50 -3.72
N ASN A 93 -10.13 8.08 -4.91
CA ASN A 93 -8.86 8.48 -5.52
C ASN A 93 -8.40 9.91 -5.23
N ASN A 94 -9.24 10.76 -4.66
CA ASN A 94 -8.88 12.14 -4.32
C ASN A 94 -9.54 12.61 -3.03
N SER A 95 -9.04 13.73 -2.50
CA SER A 95 -9.50 14.29 -1.24
C SER A 95 -10.97 14.70 -1.25
N GLU A 96 -11.49 15.22 -2.36
CA GLU A 96 -12.89 15.65 -2.48
C GLU A 96 -13.87 14.47 -2.41
N ARG A 97 -13.58 13.37 -3.10
CA ARG A 97 -14.42 12.18 -3.11
C ARG A 97 -14.45 11.49 -1.75
N ILE A 98 -13.29 11.44 -1.07
CA ILE A 98 -13.19 10.94 0.30
C ILE A 98 -13.98 11.86 1.24
N LYS A 99 -13.81 13.18 1.15
CA LYS A 99 -14.55 14.17 1.95
C LYS A 99 -16.06 14.05 1.76
N ARG A 100 -16.52 13.82 0.53
CA ARG A 100 -17.94 13.60 0.21
C ARG A 100 -18.52 12.43 1.01
N ALA A 101 -17.78 11.32 1.14
CA ALA A 101 -18.24 10.18 1.92
C ALA A 101 -18.45 10.53 3.41
N TYR A 102 -17.58 11.37 3.97
CA TYR A 102 -17.77 11.92 5.33
C TYR A 102 -18.99 12.83 5.43
N ASP A 103 -19.06 13.83 4.55
CA ASP A 103 -20.10 14.87 4.64
C ASP A 103 -21.51 14.29 4.48
N LYS A 104 -21.64 13.24 3.66
CA LYS A 104 -22.92 12.56 3.40
C LYS A 104 -23.16 11.35 4.32
N ASN A 105 -22.23 11.04 5.23
CA ASN A 105 -22.27 9.84 6.06
C ASN A 105 -22.49 8.54 5.24
N GLU A 106 -21.78 8.41 4.12
CA GLU A 106 -21.89 7.29 3.18
C GLU A 106 -21.06 6.07 3.63
N PHE A 107 -20.81 5.90 4.93
CA PHE A 107 -20.08 4.75 5.44
C PHE A 107 -21.02 3.60 5.80
N LEU A 108 -20.70 2.41 5.30
CA LEU A 108 -21.38 1.15 5.61
C LEU A 108 -20.70 0.45 6.79
N ASN A 109 -21.18 -0.75 7.10
CA ASN A 109 -20.59 -1.62 8.13
C ASN A 109 -19.07 -1.74 7.96
N TYR A 110 -18.34 -1.78 9.07
CA TYR A 110 -16.87 -1.87 9.09
C TYR A 110 -16.15 -0.68 8.43
N GLY A 111 -16.86 0.41 8.13
CA GLY A 111 -16.26 1.64 7.63
C GLY A 111 -15.85 1.58 6.16
N PHE A 112 -16.52 0.80 5.33
CA PHE A 112 -16.41 0.93 3.88
C PHE A 112 -17.17 2.17 3.42
N ALA A 113 -16.61 2.94 2.49
CA ALA A 113 -17.35 3.99 1.81
C ALA A 113 -18.28 3.38 0.76
N LYS A 114 -19.54 3.78 0.74
CA LYS A 114 -20.47 3.43 -0.33
C LYS A 114 -19.97 4.04 -1.64
N LEU A 115 -19.96 3.21 -2.68
CA LEU A 115 -19.65 3.61 -4.04
C LEU A 115 -20.95 3.73 -4.83
N ASP A 116 -21.00 4.73 -5.72
CA ASP A 116 -22.13 4.81 -6.65
C ASP A 116 -22.04 3.62 -7.63
N PRO A 117 -23.16 2.98 -8.03
CA PRO A 117 -23.12 1.86 -8.96
C PRO A 117 -22.41 2.19 -10.28
N GLU A 118 -22.55 3.44 -10.75
CA GLU A 118 -21.84 3.94 -11.92
C GLU A 118 -20.34 4.14 -11.67
N GLU A 119 -19.94 4.57 -10.46
CA GLU A 119 -18.52 4.63 -10.08
C GLU A 119 -17.91 3.23 -10.16
N PHE A 120 -18.54 2.25 -9.51
CA PHE A 120 -18.10 0.85 -9.50
C PHE A 120 -18.06 0.23 -10.90
N ALA A 121 -19.09 0.44 -11.71
CA ALA A 121 -19.13 -0.07 -13.08
C ALA A 121 -18.02 0.53 -13.95
N ARG A 122 -17.69 1.81 -13.77
CA ARG A 122 -16.56 2.46 -14.48
C ARG A 122 -15.21 1.89 -14.07
N LEU A 123 -15.05 1.44 -12.82
CA LEU A 123 -13.80 0.85 -12.35
C LEU A 123 -13.47 -0.44 -13.12
N LEU A 124 -14.47 -1.25 -13.46
CA LEU A 124 -14.30 -2.52 -14.19
C LEU A 124 -13.59 -2.38 -15.54
N LYS A 125 -13.48 -1.18 -16.13
CA LYS A 125 -12.68 -0.96 -17.35
C LYS A 125 -11.17 -1.12 -17.15
N TYR A 126 -10.71 -1.07 -15.90
CA TYR A 126 -9.31 -1.28 -15.50
C TYR A 126 -9.04 -2.72 -15.03
N ALA A 127 -10.04 -3.60 -15.14
CA ALA A 127 -9.97 -4.96 -14.64
C ALA A 127 -8.93 -5.80 -15.38
N VAL A 128 -8.05 -6.39 -14.61
CA VAL A 128 -7.12 -7.46 -14.98
C VAL A 128 -7.55 -8.68 -14.17
N PRO A 129 -7.84 -9.82 -14.82
CA PRO A 129 -8.14 -11.06 -14.13
C PRO A 129 -7.00 -11.48 -13.18
N LEU A 130 -7.34 -12.10 -12.05
CA LEU A 130 -6.33 -12.59 -11.12
C LEU A 130 -5.37 -13.62 -11.73
N GLU A 131 -5.86 -14.49 -12.62
CA GLU A 131 -5.02 -15.50 -13.28
C GLU A 131 -3.89 -14.88 -14.10
N GLU A 132 -4.18 -13.77 -14.74
CA GLU A 132 -3.22 -12.97 -15.50
C GLU A 132 -2.07 -12.45 -14.60
N ILE A 133 -2.37 -12.09 -13.35
CA ILE A 133 -1.37 -11.71 -12.33
C ILE A 133 -0.54 -12.91 -11.88
N LYS A 134 -1.15 -14.10 -11.78
CA LYS A 134 -0.46 -15.35 -11.42
C LYS A 134 0.52 -15.82 -12.50
N GLU A 135 0.17 -15.63 -13.77
CA GLU A 135 1.02 -15.98 -14.90
C GLU A 135 2.25 -15.06 -15.04
N GLY A 136 2.16 -13.81 -14.57
CA GLY A 136 3.28 -12.88 -14.46
C GLY A 136 3.79 -12.29 -15.79
N ASN A 137 3.14 -12.58 -16.92
CA ASN A 137 3.59 -12.18 -18.26
C ASN A 137 2.93 -10.88 -18.76
N LEU A 138 2.70 -9.91 -17.87
CA LEU A 138 1.93 -8.71 -18.18
C LEU A 138 2.66 -7.44 -17.78
N THR A 139 2.66 -6.47 -18.69
CA THR A 139 3.02 -5.10 -18.36
C THR A 139 1.75 -4.40 -17.88
N LEU A 140 1.63 -4.24 -16.56
CA LEU A 140 0.50 -3.55 -15.97
C LEU A 140 0.62 -2.04 -16.20
N PRO A 141 -0.49 -1.34 -16.52
CA PRO A 141 -0.51 0.11 -16.57
C PRO A 141 -0.25 0.70 -15.17
N GLU A 142 0.02 2.01 -15.10
CA GLU A 142 0.20 2.73 -13.84
C GLU A 142 -1.01 2.62 -12.89
N SER A 143 -2.22 2.49 -13.45
CA SER A 143 -3.43 2.26 -12.69
C SER A 143 -4.20 1.07 -13.27
N TYR A 144 -4.43 0.06 -12.43
CA TYR A 144 -5.11 -1.19 -12.78
C TYR A 144 -5.97 -1.67 -11.62
N ILE A 145 -6.84 -2.65 -11.89
CA ILE A 145 -7.64 -3.34 -10.87
C ILE A 145 -7.44 -4.82 -11.05
N ILE A 146 -7.06 -5.53 -10.00
CA ILE A 146 -7.10 -6.99 -10.02
C ILE A 146 -8.49 -7.41 -9.55
N VAL A 147 -9.19 -8.25 -10.30
CA VAL A 147 -10.55 -8.69 -9.99
C VAL A 147 -10.66 -10.21 -9.97
N GLU A 148 -11.44 -10.73 -9.02
CA GLU A 148 -11.85 -12.13 -9.00
C GLU A 148 -13.25 -12.29 -8.40
N LYS A 149 -13.95 -13.37 -8.79
CA LYS A 149 -15.20 -13.77 -8.17
C LYS A 149 -14.93 -14.35 -6.79
N VAL A 150 -15.71 -13.92 -5.81
CA VAL A 150 -15.50 -14.29 -4.40
C VAL A 150 -15.59 -15.79 -4.16
N ASP A 151 -16.42 -16.50 -4.94
CA ASP A 151 -16.58 -17.96 -4.86
C ASP A 151 -15.39 -18.75 -5.45
N LYS A 152 -14.56 -18.09 -6.26
CA LYS A 152 -13.35 -18.67 -6.85
C LYS A 152 -12.07 -18.30 -6.10
N MET A 153 -12.10 -17.25 -5.29
CA MET A 153 -10.93 -16.81 -4.54
C MET A 153 -10.51 -17.79 -3.44
N VAL A 154 -9.21 -17.98 -3.33
CA VAL A 154 -8.54 -18.63 -2.20
C VAL A 154 -8.10 -17.55 -1.22
N PHE A 155 -8.72 -17.49 -0.04
CA PHE A 155 -8.33 -16.54 1.01
C PHE A 155 -8.71 -17.08 2.39
N ASN A 156 -8.08 -16.54 3.45
CA ASN A 156 -8.44 -16.94 4.80
C ASN A 156 -9.76 -16.31 5.28
N LYS A 157 -10.83 -17.09 5.31
CA LYS A 157 -12.16 -16.67 5.79
C LYS A 157 -12.20 -16.06 7.20
N ARG A 158 -11.20 -16.31 8.07
CA ARG A 158 -11.17 -15.73 9.43
C ARG A 158 -10.64 -14.29 9.49
N GLY A 159 -10.19 -13.69 8.38
CA GLY A 159 -9.85 -12.25 8.29
C GLY A 159 -8.76 -11.75 9.26
N TYR A 160 -8.18 -12.65 10.07
CA TYR A 160 -7.22 -12.42 11.14
C TYR A 160 -6.29 -13.64 11.13
N VAL A 161 -5.10 -13.49 10.56
CA VAL A 161 -4.01 -14.47 10.70
C VAL A 161 -3.01 -13.94 11.74
N PRO A 162 -3.22 -14.15 13.04
CA PRO A 162 -2.13 -14.21 14.00
C PRO A 162 -1.65 -15.66 14.04
N ILE A 163 -0.56 -15.98 13.34
CA ILE A 163 -0.02 -17.33 13.47
C ILE A 163 0.78 -17.45 14.77
N GLY A 164 0.09 -17.82 15.84
CA GLY A 164 0.78 -18.08 17.10
C GLY A 164 -0.12 -18.34 18.29
N LYS A 165 -0.49 -19.61 18.49
CA LYS A 165 -0.10 -20.37 19.69
C LYS A 165 -0.48 -21.86 19.51
N LYS A 166 0.56 -22.70 19.40
CA LYS A 166 0.58 -24.16 19.59
C LYS A 166 -0.04 -25.13 18.58
N ALA A 167 -0.52 -24.69 17.41
CA ALA A 167 -0.67 -25.60 16.27
C ALA A 167 -0.53 -24.84 14.94
N LYS A 168 0.50 -25.20 14.17
CA LYS A 168 0.85 -24.72 12.81
C LYS A 168 1.48 -23.32 12.70
N GLN A 169 2.59 -23.10 13.42
CA GLN A 169 3.60 -22.11 13.01
C GLN A 169 4.19 -22.45 11.62
N ASP A 170 4.11 -23.71 11.18
CA ASP A 170 4.78 -24.18 9.97
C ASP A 170 4.08 -23.83 8.62
N ARG A 171 2.94 -23.12 8.59
CA ARG A 171 2.16 -22.93 7.32
C ARG A 171 1.71 -21.51 7.03
N TRP A 172 2.14 -20.51 7.79
CA TRP A 172 1.72 -19.12 7.52
C TRP A 172 2.19 -18.65 6.15
N LYS A 173 3.42 -18.99 5.79
CA LYS A 173 4.01 -18.69 4.48
C LYS A 173 3.23 -19.38 3.37
N ASP A 174 2.89 -20.66 3.54
CA ASP A 174 2.06 -21.41 2.58
C ASP A 174 0.66 -20.81 2.43
N THR A 175 0.10 -20.31 3.53
CA THR A 175 -1.20 -19.64 3.52
C THR A 175 -1.10 -18.36 2.70
N LEU A 176 -0.13 -17.47 2.96
CA LEU A 176 0.02 -16.22 2.20
C LEU A 176 0.51 -16.43 0.77
N ARG A 177 1.24 -17.52 0.50
CA ARG A 177 1.63 -17.95 -0.85
C ARG A 177 0.44 -18.43 -1.68
N THR A 178 -0.65 -18.88 -1.05
CA THR A 178 -1.85 -19.30 -1.77
C THR A 178 -3.02 -18.32 -1.61
N ASP A 179 -2.88 -17.29 -0.78
CA ASP A 179 -3.89 -16.26 -0.55
C ASP A 179 -3.94 -15.28 -1.73
N ASP A 180 -5.05 -15.33 -2.46
CA ASP A 180 -5.32 -14.51 -3.63
C ASP A 180 -5.40 -13.02 -3.26
N ARG A 181 -5.99 -12.67 -2.10
CA ARG A 181 -6.04 -11.28 -1.64
C ARG A 181 -4.64 -10.73 -1.36
N PHE A 182 -3.75 -11.54 -0.77
CA PHE A 182 -2.36 -11.14 -0.57
C PHE A 182 -1.66 -10.85 -1.91
N LEU A 183 -1.83 -11.72 -2.91
CA LEU A 183 -1.31 -11.52 -4.27
C LEU A 183 -1.86 -10.25 -4.92
N MET A 184 -3.18 -10.04 -4.83
CA MET A 184 -3.86 -8.87 -5.38
C MET A 184 -3.32 -7.56 -4.78
N ILE A 185 -2.98 -7.54 -3.50
CA ILE A 185 -2.45 -6.34 -2.83
C ILE A 185 -1.00 -6.06 -3.21
N VAL A 186 -0.15 -7.09 -3.27
CA VAL A 186 1.27 -6.90 -3.65
C VAL A 186 1.44 -6.68 -5.16
N GLY A 187 0.44 -7.06 -5.96
CA GLY A 187 0.36 -6.74 -7.39
C GLY A 187 1.22 -7.60 -8.31
N SER A 188 2.03 -8.54 -7.78
CA SER A 188 2.73 -9.54 -8.60
C SER A 188 3.25 -10.73 -7.78
N GLU A 189 3.42 -11.87 -8.45
CA GLU A 189 4.04 -13.08 -7.90
C GLU A 189 5.50 -12.86 -7.44
N GLU A 190 6.25 -12.07 -8.21
CA GLU A 190 7.62 -11.73 -7.88
C GLU A 190 7.70 -10.95 -6.56
N ARG A 191 6.86 -9.92 -6.39
CA ARG A 191 6.79 -9.15 -5.13
C ARG A 191 6.31 -10.00 -3.99
N ARG A 192 5.29 -10.85 -4.22
CA ARG A 192 4.78 -11.80 -3.22
C ARG A 192 5.92 -12.65 -2.69
N THR A 193 6.64 -13.31 -3.59
CA THR A 193 7.73 -14.23 -3.23
C THR A 193 8.83 -13.52 -2.47
N LYS A 194 9.35 -12.40 -3.02
CA LYS A 194 10.43 -11.63 -2.36
C LYS A 194 10.01 -11.09 -1.00
N LEU A 195 8.76 -10.62 -0.88
CA LEU A 195 8.26 -10.09 0.39
C LEU A 195 8.22 -11.20 1.43
N LEU A 196 7.61 -12.35 1.09
CA LEU A 196 7.52 -13.52 1.98
C LEU A 196 8.91 -14.02 2.42
N ASP A 197 9.88 -14.07 1.51
CA ASP A 197 11.26 -14.47 1.85
C ASP A 197 11.94 -13.44 2.76
N LYS A 198 11.74 -12.14 2.51
CA LYS A 198 12.26 -11.07 3.37
C LYS A 198 11.71 -11.20 4.78
N ILE A 199 10.39 -11.23 4.96
CA ILE A 199 9.77 -11.24 6.29
C ILE A 199 10.09 -12.51 7.08
N GLU A 200 10.27 -13.66 6.43
CA GLU A 200 10.62 -14.93 7.08
C GLU A 200 11.99 -14.87 7.76
N SER A 201 12.91 -14.02 7.27
CA SER A 201 14.20 -13.81 7.93
C SER A 201 14.10 -13.17 9.32
N LYS A 202 12.94 -12.63 9.71
CA LYS A 202 12.76 -11.95 11.01
C LYS A 202 11.52 -12.36 11.79
N TRP A 203 10.42 -12.73 11.13
CA TRP A 203 9.15 -12.96 11.79
C TRP A 203 8.51 -14.29 11.36
N ASP A 204 7.89 -14.96 12.32
CA ASP A 204 7.16 -16.22 12.11
C ASP A 204 5.70 -16.01 11.68
N THR A 205 5.32 -14.78 11.33
CA THR A 205 3.95 -14.40 10.95
C THR A 205 3.94 -13.13 10.11
N TYR A 206 2.89 -12.94 9.31
CA TYR A 206 2.58 -11.64 8.72
C TYR A 206 1.06 -11.45 8.56
N GLY A 207 0.58 -10.27 8.92
CA GLY A 207 -0.84 -9.94 8.89
C GLY A 207 -1.39 -9.79 7.47
N ASN A 208 -2.59 -10.32 7.24
CA ASN A 208 -3.35 -10.14 6.00
C ASN A 208 -4.84 -10.00 6.36
N PHE A 209 -5.22 -8.83 6.87
CA PHE A 209 -6.53 -8.59 7.48
C PHE A 209 -7.57 -8.11 6.47
N HIS A 210 -8.72 -8.79 6.38
CA HIS A 210 -9.79 -8.42 5.45
C HIS A 210 -11.21 -8.72 5.96
N ARG A 211 -12.22 -8.14 5.27
CA ARG A 211 -13.65 -8.33 5.57
C ARG A 211 -14.44 -8.97 4.42
N ILE A 212 -13.76 -9.65 3.49
CA ILE A 212 -14.36 -10.30 2.30
C ILE A 212 -15.62 -11.13 2.63
N SER A 213 -15.66 -11.82 3.77
CA SER A 213 -16.82 -12.64 4.18
C SER A 213 -17.90 -11.91 4.97
N ASP A 214 -17.64 -10.67 5.40
CA ASP A 214 -18.50 -9.92 6.33
C ASP A 214 -19.29 -8.78 5.65
N VAL A 215 -18.99 -8.47 4.38
CA VAL A 215 -19.60 -7.34 3.66
C VAL A 215 -20.85 -7.73 2.87
N ASP A 216 -21.74 -6.75 2.68
CA ASP A 216 -22.89 -6.86 1.81
C ASP A 216 -22.55 -6.49 0.35
N TYR A 217 -22.39 -7.50 -0.50
CA TYR A 217 -22.06 -7.33 -1.92
C TYR A 217 -23.19 -6.74 -2.78
N SER A 218 -24.40 -6.57 -2.25
CA SER A 218 -25.50 -5.92 -2.97
C SER A 218 -25.31 -4.41 -3.09
N VAL A 219 -24.47 -3.83 -2.23
CA VAL A 219 -24.10 -2.41 -2.26
C VAL A 219 -22.61 -2.28 -2.58
N PRO A 220 -22.25 -1.69 -3.74
CA PRO A 220 -20.87 -1.39 -4.06
C PRO A 220 -20.20 -0.55 -2.97
N GLN A 221 -19.04 -0.98 -2.51
CA GLN A 221 -18.35 -0.36 -1.39
C GLN A 221 -16.84 -0.55 -1.46
N GLY A 222 -16.10 0.46 -1.03
CA GLY A 222 -14.65 0.54 -1.17
C GLY A 222 -13.95 1.03 0.09
N ARG A 223 -12.66 0.69 0.23
CA ARG A 223 -11.82 1.18 1.34
C ARG A 223 -10.34 1.23 0.96
N LEU A 224 -9.62 2.21 1.49
CA LEU A 224 -8.18 2.32 1.31
C LEU A 224 -7.42 1.20 2.03
N VAL A 225 -6.36 0.69 1.41
CA VAL A 225 -5.49 -0.36 1.99
C VAL A 225 -4.33 0.24 2.77
N GLN A 226 -4.01 -0.37 3.90
CA GLN A 226 -2.86 0.03 4.73
C GLN A 226 -1.80 -1.08 4.81
N ALA A 227 -0.54 -0.69 4.72
CA ALA A 227 0.60 -1.49 5.11
C ALA A 227 0.98 -1.11 6.55
N ASN A 228 0.78 -2.01 7.51
CA ASN A 228 0.92 -1.75 8.95
C ASN A 228 2.36 -1.96 9.43
N VAL A 229 2.66 -1.53 10.66
CA VAL A 229 3.98 -1.65 11.29
C VAL A 229 4.43 -3.11 11.40
N ASN A 230 5.73 -3.35 11.25
CA ASN A 230 6.41 -4.63 11.42
C ASN A 230 5.68 -5.78 10.70
N ASN A 231 5.39 -6.86 11.42
CA ASN A 231 4.68 -8.04 10.95
C ASN A 231 3.15 -7.89 10.88
N PHE A 232 2.56 -6.71 11.14
CA PHE A 232 1.10 -6.53 11.05
C PHE A 232 0.59 -6.24 9.63
N GLY A 233 1.47 -6.40 8.63
CA GLY A 233 1.18 -6.64 7.23
C GLY A 233 0.10 -5.79 6.57
N PHE A 234 -0.74 -6.38 5.73
CA PHE A 234 -1.75 -5.64 4.99
C PHE A 234 -3.06 -5.62 5.75
N ASN A 235 -3.45 -4.44 6.19
CA ASN A 235 -4.67 -4.23 6.95
C ASN A 235 -5.72 -3.55 6.08
N GLY A 236 -6.71 -4.34 5.65
CA GLY A 236 -7.95 -3.81 5.10
C GLY A 236 -8.99 -3.57 6.20
N CYS A 237 -8.93 -4.27 7.34
CA CYS A 237 -9.94 -4.15 8.40
C CYS A 237 -9.95 -2.80 9.15
N ASN A 238 -8.96 -1.93 8.92
CA ASN A 238 -8.96 -0.60 9.50
C ASN A 238 -10.08 0.24 8.90
N VAL A 239 -10.80 0.90 9.77
CA VAL A 239 -11.94 1.71 9.40
C VAL A 239 -11.46 2.99 8.72
N ILE A 240 -11.98 3.29 7.53
CA ILE A 240 -11.55 4.46 6.75
C ILE A 240 -11.78 5.79 7.49
N TYR A 241 -12.69 5.88 8.46
CA TYR A 241 -12.88 7.12 9.23
C TYR A 241 -11.85 7.38 10.33
N LEU A 242 -10.85 6.51 10.51
CA LEU A 242 -9.80 6.70 11.52
C LEU A 242 -8.71 7.65 10.99
N ASN A 243 -7.60 7.11 10.48
CA ASN A 243 -6.48 7.90 9.98
C ASN A 243 -5.85 7.21 8.77
N ALA A 244 -5.30 8.01 7.85
CA ALA A 244 -4.39 7.60 6.80
C ALA A 244 -3.02 8.29 6.95
N ARG A 245 -2.01 7.67 6.35
CA ARG A 245 -0.66 8.21 6.21
C ARG A 245 -0.15 7.90 4.81
N LEU A 246 -0.30 8.84 3.88
CA LEU A 246 0.12 8.64 2.48
C LEU A 246 1.57 9.08 2.29
N VAL A 247 2.23 8.53 1.27
CA VAL A 247 3.61 8.88 0.91
C VAL A 247 3.62 9.51 -0.47
N GLY A 248 4.09 10.76 -0.55
CA GLY A 248 4.32 11.45 -1.81
C GLY A 248 5.76 11.27 -2.27
N GLY A 249 5.96 10.80 -3.50
CA GLY A 249 7.23 10.84 -4.21
C GLY A 249 7.22 11.96 -5.24
N SER A 250 8.24 12.80 -5.28
CA SER A 250 8.37 13.74 -6.40
C SER A 250 8.80 12.98 -7.66
N ALA A 251 8.06 13.11 -8.76
CA ALA A 251 8.68 12.91 -10.07
C ALA A 251 9.82 13.93 -10.17
N GLY A 252 11.01 13.49 -10.59
CA GLY A 252 12.23 14.29 -10.51
C GLY A 252 12.03 15.79 -10.78
N GLY A 253 12.26 16.62 -9.75
CA GLY A 253 12.05 18.07 -9.76
C GLY A 253 10.65 18.45 -9.26
N ALA A 254 10.45 18.78 -7.99
CA ALA A 254 10.84 20.10 -7.49
C ALA A 254 11.08 20.18 -5.97
N VAL A 255 11.19 19.05 -5.25
CA VAL A 255 11.69 19.03 -3.86
C VAL A 255 12.68 17.88 -3.60
N ALA A 256 12.75 16.86 -4.45
CA ALA A 256 13.97 16.05 -4.54
C ALA A 256 15.06 16.88 -5.21
N GLN A 257 15.97 17.46 -4.42
CA GLN A 257 17.31 17.68 -4.97
C GLN A 257 17.74 16.34 -5.59
N LYS A 258 18.20 16.37 -6.84
CA LYS A 258 18.96 15.25 -7.41
C LYS A 258 20.29 15.19 -6.67
N ILE A 259 20.25 14.74 -5.42
CA ILE A 259 21.43 14.42 -4.65
C ILE A 259 21.88 13.04 -5.10
N THR A 260 23.11 12.97 -5.57
CA THR A 260 23.83 11.72 -5.70
C THR A 260 23.85 11.00 -4.34
N HIS A 261 24.01 9.67 -4.34
CA HIS A 261 24.17 8.91 -3.09
C HIS A 261 25.27 9.50 -2.19
N LYS A 262 26.32 10.06 -2.82
CA LYS A 262 27.40 10.81 -2.18
C LYS A 262 26.91 12.10 -1.49
N GLU A 263 26.19 12.96 -2.19
CA GLU A 263 25.64 14.21 -1.60
C GLU A 263 24.60 13.95 -0.51
N PHE A 264 23.83 12.86 -0.62
CA PHE A 264 22.92 12.41 0.44
C PHE A 264 23.68 12.01 1.70
N LEU A 265 24.75 11.21 1.55
CA LEU A 265 25.61 10.81 2.65
C LEU A 265 26.33 12.02 3.26
N GLU A 266 26.86 12.94 2.46
CA GLU A 266 27.59 14.13 2.92
C GLU A 266 26.67 15.10 3.71
N ASN A 267 25.44 15.34 3.23
CA ASN A 267 24.44 16.15 3.95
C ASN A 267 23.92 15.46 5.23
N ARG A 268 23.89 14.12 5.28
CA ARG A 268 23.53 13.36 6.48
C ARG A 268 24.68 13.26 7.48
N VAL A 269 25.93 13.18 7.05
CA VAL A 269 27.11 13.26 7.91
C VAL A 269 27.21 14.64 8.57
N ALA A 270 26.95 15.72 7.82
CA ALA A 270 26.90 17.08 8.38
C ALA A 270 25.82 17.25 9.47
N ASN A 271 24.67 16.56 9.34
CA ASN A 271 23.61 16.58 10.35
C ASN A 271 23.83 15.59 11.51
N ALA A 272 24.44 14.43 11.25
CA ALA A 272 24.75 13.43 12.28
C ALA A 272 25.91 13.85 13.18
N TYR A 273 26.85 14.66 12.69
CA TYR A 273 27.92 15.26 13.50
C TYR A 273 27.36 16.14 14.63
N ASN A 274 26.18 16.73 14.43
CA ASN A 274 25.53 17.58 15.43
C ASN A 274 24.58 16.82 16.38
N LYS A 275 24.26 15.53 16.13
CA LYS A 275 23.21 14.82 16.90
C LYS A 275 23.51 13.38 17.36
N ARG A 276 24.72 12.82 17.12
CA ARG A 276 25.14 11.48 17.63
C ARG A 276 24.06 10.38 17.52
N ASN A 277 23.47 10.21 16.35
CA ASN A 277 22.56 9.09 16.08
C ASN A 277 23.12 8.22 14.94
N ASP A 278 22.96 6.90 15.08
CA ASP A 278 23.47 5.89 14.16
C ASP A 278 22.78 5.95 12.78
N ILE A 279 23.57 5.66 11.74
CA ILE A 279 23.17 5.69 10.32
C ILE A 279 23.36 4.29 9.74
N LEU A 280 22.32 3.73 9.11
CA LEU A 280 22.42 2.59 8.21
C LEU A 280 21.90 3.00 6.83
N THR A 281 22.74 2.83 5.83
CA THR A 281 22.41 2.99 4.40
C THR A 281 22.48 1.64 3.73
N ASN A 282 21.50 1.28 2.90
CA ASN A 282 21.70 0.37 1.77
C ASN A 282 20.62 0.61 0.68
N ASP A 283 21.08 0.56 -0.57
CA ASP A 283 20.32 0.28 -1.81
C ASP A 283 19.24 1.26 -2.31
N GLY A 284 19.24 2.50 -1.85
CA GLY A 284 18.76 3.62 -2.68
C GLY A 284 17.25 3.89 -2.71
N ARG A 285 16.49 3.65 -1.63
CA ARG A 285 15.15 4.27 -1.43
C ARG A 285 15.00 4.70 0.03
N TYR A 286 14.51 5.93 0.26
CA TYR A 286 14.40 6.52 1.60
C TYR A 286 13.01 7.15 1.80
N ILE A 287 12.40 6.92 2.96
CA ILE A 287 11.17 7.61 3.40
C ILE A 287 11.53 8.62 4.49
N PHE A 288 11.12 9.87 4.31
CA PHE A 288 11.16 10.90 5.33
C PHE A 288 9.76 11.09 5.93
N ILE A 289 9.69 11.19 7.24
CA ILE A 289 8.47 11.64 7.94
C ILE A 289 8.74 13.09 8.32
N SER A 290 7.99 14.03 7.75
CA SER A 290 8.10 15.43 8.15
C SER A 290 7.57 15.57 9.58
N ASN A 291 8.39 16.06 10.50
CA ASN A 291 7.94 16.49 11.84
C ASN A 291 7.29 17.89 11.82
N GLU A 292 7.04 18.45 10.64
CA GLU A 292 6.38 19.73 10.50
C GLU A 292 4.88 19.53 10.76
N ARG A 293 4.44 19.93 11.96
CA ARG A 293 3.08 20.42 12.14
C ARG A 293 2.86 21.47 11.07
N LEU A 294 2.11 21.15 10.02
CA LEU A 294 1.58 22.16 9.13
C LEU A 294 0.75 23.09 10.02
N GLU A 295 1.27 24.29 10.24
CA GLU A 295 0.66 25.29 11.10
C GLU A 295 -0.80 25.53 10.68
N LYS A 296 -1.65 25.74 11.69
CA LYS A 296 -3.11 25.87 11.60
C LYS A 296 -3.57 26.92 10.59
#